data_AF-A0A7V3AU09-F1
#
_entry.id   AF-A0A7V3AU09-F1
#
_cell.length_a   1.000
_cell.length_b   1.000
_cell.length_c   1.000
_cell.angle_alpha   90.00
_cell.angle_beta   90.00
_cell.angle_gamma   90.00
#
_symmetry.space_group_name_H-M   'P 1'
#
loop_
_entity.id
_entity.type
_entity.pdbx_description
1 polymer ?
#
loop_
_entity_poly.entity_id
_entity_poly.type
_entity_poly.pdbx_seq_one_letter_code
_entity_poly.pdbx_strand_id
1 'polypeptide(L)'
;MTATPIPRTLALTIFGDLDISLLKELPCGKREIEIKVVLPKEEKMVLEFIKEKIEEGEQVFFVCPRIEFSQKGRLFSEVKTVKEQHSLLKKFFPEFKIGILYGKMSTKEKEIVMRQFEEKFLDILVATNVIEEGIDLPQVNVLVIQNAEMFGLAQLYQLIGRIGRSGKKAFCFLISHLPTKKSAQRIEALLSSNNAFELAEKDLEIRGPGDLLGEKQTGKLDLKVAKLTDLGLIELARENAKEILKEDPNLRKYLKLRENLVRKRKIYFV
;
A
#
# COMPACT_ATOMS: atom_id res chain seq x y z
N MET A 1 -9.93 4.99 -12.85
CA MET A 1 -8.67 5.51 -12.27
C MET A 1 -8.42 4.77 -10.96
N THR A 2 -7.18 4.35 -10.69
CA THR A 2 -6.82 3.67 -9.43
C THR A 2 -5.73 4.47 -8.72
N ALA A 3 -5.87 4.65 -7.41
CA ALA A 3 -4.84 5.26 -6.56
C ALA A 3 -3.79 4.25 -6.10
N THR A 4 -4.06 2.95 -6.28
CA THR A 4 -3.11 1.87 -6.02
C THR A 4 -2.39 1.56 -7.32
N PRO A 5 -1.04 1.64 -7.36
CA PRO A 5 -0.30 1.31 -8.58
C PRO A 5 -0.53 -0.16 -8.93
N ILE A 6 -1.00 -0.41 -10.15
CA ILE A 6 -1.12 -1.76 -10.71
C ILE A 6 0.19 -2.06 -11.43
N PRO A 7 0.77 -3.26 -11.28
CA PRO A 7 1.96 -3.66 -12.02
C PRO A 7 1.71 -3.49 -13.52
N ARG A 8 2.65 -2.89 -14.24
CA ARG A 8 2.52 -2.62 -15.67
C ARG A 8 2.42 -3.94 -16.45
N THR A 9 3.20 -4.94 -16.05
CA THR A 9 3.12 -6.33 -16.53
C THR A 9 1.69 -6.88 -16.46
N LEU A 10 1.05 -6.72 -15.30
CA LEU A 10 -0.30 -7.20 -15.06
C LEU A 10 -1.33 -6.43 -15.89
N ALA A 11 -1.21 -5.10 -15.95
CA ALA A 11 -2.12 -4.27 -16.72
C ALA A 11 -2.07 -4.59 -18.22
N LEU A 12 -0.87 -4.78 -18.79
CA LEU A 12 -0.69 -5.17 -20.18
C LEU A 12 -1.20 -6.59 -20.49
N THR A 13 -1.15 -7.49 -19.51
CA THR A 13 -1.60 -8.87 -19.72
C THR A 13 -3.11 -9.05 -19.55
N ILE A 14 -3.70 -8.43 -18.53
CA ILE A 14 -5.14 -8.58 -18.21
C ILE A 14 -5.99 -7.64 -19.04
N PHE A 15 -5.54 -6.39 -19.22
CA PHE A 15 -6.28 -5.33 -19.90
C PHE A 15 -5.63 -4.97 -21.23
N GLY A 16 -5.09 -5.95 -21.95
CA GLY A 16 -4.38 -5.75 -23.22
C GLY A 16 -5.22 -5.12 -24.34
N ASP A 17 -6.54 -5.04 -24.14
CA ASP A 17 -7.54 -4.37 -24.96
C ASP A 17 -7.80 -2.89 -24.56
N LEU A 18 -7.30 -2.44 -23.41
CA LEU A 18 -7.44 -1.06 -22.93
C LEU A 18 -6.21 -0.21 -23.26
N ASP A 19 -6.45 1.03 -23.72
CA ASP A 19 -5.41 2.04 -23.84
C ASP A 19 -4.97 2.53 -22.45
N ILE A 20 -3.76 2.15 -22.05
CA ILE A 20 -3.19 2.53 -20.77
C ILE A 20 -2.51 3.90 -20.92
N SER A 21 -3.12 4.94 -20.35
CA SER A 21 -2.49 6.25 -20.19
C SER A 21 -1.73 6.31 -18.87
N LEU A 22 -0.43 6.60 -18.93
CA LEU A 22 0.46 6.63 -17.77
C LEU A 22 0.80 8.08 -17.38
N LEU A 23 0.38 8.50 -16.19
CA LEU A 23 0.89 9.71 -15.56
C LEU A 23 2.17 9.36 -14.79
N LYS A 24 3.32 9.73 -15.37
CA LYS A 24 4.66 9.44 -14.80
C LYS A 24 5.20 10.58 -13.96
N GLU A 25 4.67 11.78 -14.14
CA GLU A 25 5.17 12.97 -13.47
C GLU A 25 4.67 13.01 -12.04
N LEU A 26 5.62 13.10 -11.10
CA LEU A 26 5.32 13.47 -9.73
C LEU A 26 4.82 14.92 -9.73
N PRO A 27 3.74 15.26 -9.02
CA PRO A 27 3.35 16.66 -8.82
C PRO A 27 4.56 17.46 -8.30
N CYS A 28 4.70 18.71 -8.74
CA CYS A 28 5.82 19.57 -8.35
C CYS A 28 6.03 19.61 -6.82
N GLY A 29 7.28 19.44 -6.38
CA GLY A 29 7.67 19.37 -4.97
C GLY A 29 8.11 17.96 -4.58
N LYS A 30 9.41 17.67 -4.70
CA LYS A 30 9.99 16.40 -4.25
C LYS A 30 9.80 16.31 -2.73
N ARG A 31 8.99 15.35 -2.28
CA ARG A 31 8.79 15.10 -0.85
C ARG A 31 10.00 14.34 -0.33
N GLU A 32 10.77 14.95 0.57
CA GLU A 32 11.84 14.27 1.28
C GLU A 32 11.26 13.61 2.54
N ILE A 33 10.76 12.39 2.37
CA ILE A 33 10.34 11.53 3.48
C ILE A 33 11.49 10.57 3.80
N GLU A 34 12.08 10.72 4.99
CA GLU A 34 13.08 9.79 5.50
C GLU A 34 12.37 8.60 6.16
N ILE A 35 12.46 7.42 5.53
CA ILE A 35 11.84 6.19 6.02
C ILE A 35 12.89 5.40 6.81
N LYS A 36 12.58 5.06 8.06
CA LYS A 36 13.42 4.25 8.95
C LYS A 36 12.66 3.03 9.45
N VAL A 37 13.30 1.88 9.34
CA VAL A 37 12.82 0.64 9.98
C VAL A 37 13.37 0.63 11.40
N VAL A 38 12.49 0.38 12.36
CA VAL A 38 12.78 0.49 13.79
C VAL A 38 12.54 -0.86 14.43
N LEU A 39 13.57 -1.38 15.09
CA LEU A 39 13.44 -2.60 15.87
C LEU A 39 12.86 -2.28 17.27
N PRO A 40 12.27 -3.26 17.98
CA PRO A 40 11.60 -2.99 19.26
C PRO A 40 12.52 -2.41 20.33
N LYS A 41 13.83 -2.67 20.24
CA LYS A 41 14.84 -2.12 21.15
C LYS A 41 15.06 -0.61 20.95
N GLU A 42 14.80 -0.12 19.76
CA GLU A 42 15.02 1.26 19.32
C GLU A 42 13.76 2.13 19.45
N GLU A 43 12.61 1.51 19.74
CA GLU A 43 11.32 2.19 19.86
C GLU A 43 11.36 3.36 20.86
N LYS A 44 12.10 3.23 21.96
CA LYS A 44 12.29 4.31 22.93
C LYS A 44 12.93 5.56 22.32
N MET A 45 13.95 5.39 21.48
CA MET A 45 14.61 6.53 20.82
C MET A 45 13.65 7.24 19.86
N VAL A 46 12.75 6.48 19.21
CA VAL A 46 11.72 7.05 18.34
C VAL A 46 10.69 7.84 19.15
N LEU A 47 10.30 7.36 20.33
CA LEU A 47 9.41 8.10 21.23
C LEU A 47 10.06 9.40 21.72
N GLU A 48 11.36 9.39 22.03
CA GLU A 48 12.12 10.60 22.39
C GLU A 48 12.17 11.59 21.22
N PHE A 49 12.46 11.11 20.00
CA PHE A 49 12.42 11.94 18.79
C PHE A 49 11.02 12.54 18.53
N ILE A 50 9.96 11.77 18.74
CA ILE A 50 8.58 12.22 18.63
C ILE A 50 8.30 13.35 19.63
N LYS A 51 8.79 13.23 20.85
CA LYS A 51 8.65 14.27 21.87
C LYS A 51 9.22 15.60 21.41
N GLU A 52 10.47 15.60 20.94
CA GLU A 52 11.14 16.80 20.43
C GLU A 52 10.35 17.43 19.27
N LYS A 53 9.84 16.60 18.35
CA LYS A 53 9.05 17.10 17.22
C LYS A 53 7.71 17.73 17.63
N ILE A 54 7.04 17.15 18.62
CA ILE A 54 5.80 17.74 19.16
C ILE A 54 6.10 19.07 19.87
N GLU A 55 7.21 19.16 20.61
CA GLU A 55 7.65 20.41 21.24
C GLU A 55 8.01 21.51 20.21
N GLU A 56 8.46 21.12 19.00
CA GLU A 56 8.63 22.02 17.84
C GLU A 56 7.29 22.43 17.18
N GLY A 57 6.15 21.91 17.66
CA GLY A 57 4.81 22.21 17.15
C GLY A 57 4.37 21.35 15.96
N GLU A 58 5.05 20.23 15.72
CA GLU A 58 4.64 19.20 14.76
C GLU A 58 3.57 18.27 15.34
N GLN A 59 2.80 17.65 14.46
CA GLN A 59 1.82 16.63 14.84
C GLN A 59 2.29 15.26 14.40
N VAL A 60 1.98 14.24 15.20
CA VAL A 60 2.38 12.86 14.93
C VAL A 60 1.18 11.99 14.61
N PHE A 61 1.33 11.21 13.55
CA PHE A 61 0.32 10.26 13.13
C PHE A 61 0.79 8.83 13.33
N PHE A 62 0.04 8.09 14.15
CA PHE A 62 0.36 6.76 14.60
C PHE A 62 -0.62 5.77 13.99
N VAL A 63 -0.14 4.84 13.17
CA VAL A 63 -0.98 3.87 12.46
C VAL A 63 -0.73 2.48 13.02
N CYS A 64 -1.80 1.88 13.54
CA CYS A 64 -1.83 0.52 14.05
C CYS A 64 -2.50 -0.42 13.05
N PRO A 65 -2.15 -1.72 13.01
CA PRO A 65 -2.88 -2.65 12.17
C PRO A 65 -4.30 -2.87 12.72
N ARG A 66 -5.27 -3.14 11.84
CA ARG A 66 -6.64 -3.53 12.23
C ARG A 66 -6.69 -4.76 13.12
N ILE A 67 -5.70 -5.62 12.98
CA ILE A 67 -5.61 -6.90 13.67
C ILE A 67 -4.16 -7.09 14.07
N GLU A 68 -3.94 -7.52 15.31
CA GLU A 68 -2.61 -7.83 15.83
C GLU A 68 -2.59 -9.24 16.43
N PHE A 69 -1.46 -9.92 16.26
CA PHE A 69 -1.20 -11.23 16.86
C PHE A 69 -0.42 -11.05 18.17
N SER A 70 -0.99 -11.47 19.29
CA SER A 70 -0.20 -11.62 20.51
C SER A 70 0.84 -12.74 20.36
N GLN A 71 1.91 -12.69 21.16
CA GLN A 71 2.86 -13.80 21.34
C GLN A 71 2.19 -15.13 21.74
N LYS A 72 0.93 -15.09 22.20
CA LYS A 72 0.10 -16.27 22.57
C LYS A 72 -0.89 -16.67 21.48
N GLY A 73 -0.79 -16.13 20.25
CA GLY A 73 -1.65 -16.47 19.12
C GLY A 73 -3.08 -15.91 19.19
N ARG A 74 -3.42 -15.10 20.20
CA ARG A 74 -4.72 -14.40 20.25
C ARG A 74 -4.73 -13.24 19.27
N LEU A 75 -5.82 -13.14 18.54
CA LEU A 75 -6.12 -12.08 17.59
C LEU A 75 -6.81 -10.91 18.31
N PHE A 76 -6.22 -9.71 18.25
CA PHE A 76 -6.86 -8.50 18.77
C PHE A 76 -7.72 -7.83 17.70
N SER A 77 -8.80 -7.19 18.15
CA SER A 77 -9.62 -6.34 17.29
C SER A 77 -9.03 -4.93 17.18
N GLU A 78 -9.31 -4.23 16.07
CA GLU A 78 -8.80 -2.87 15.81
C GLU A 78 -8.98 -1.90 17.00
N VAL A 79 -10.12 -2.00 17.69
CA VAL A 79 -10.44 -1.14 18.84
C VAL A 79 -9.49 -1.41 20.00
N LYS A 80 -9.10 -2.66 20.22
CA LYS A 80 -8.15 -3.02 21.28
C LYS A 80 -6.77 -2.51 20.95
N THR A 81 -6.28 -2.76 19.74
CA THR A 81 -4.96 -2.29 19.29
C THR A 81 -4.81 -0.78 19.45
N VAL A 82 -5.80 0.03 19.01
CA VAL A 82 -5.74 1.49 19.15
C VAL A 82 -5.80 1.94 20.61
N LYS A 83 -6.68 1.33 21.43
CA LYS A 83 -6.81 1.69 22.84
C LYS A 83 -5.58 1.31 23.67
N GLU A 84 -4.98 0.17 23.39
CA GLU A 84 -3.74 -0.26 24.04
C GLU A 84 -2.59 0.68 23.68
N GLN A 85 -2.44 1.01 22.39
CA GLN A 85 -1.43 1.96 21.96
C GLN A 85 -1.67 3.37 22.51
N HIS A 86 -2.92 3.83 22.54
CA HIS A 86 -3.30 5.10 23.19
C HIS A 86 -2.92 5.11 24.66
N SER A 87 -3.20 4.03 25.40
CA SER A 87 -2.83 3.93 26.82
C SER A 87 -1.33 3.94 27.03
N LEU A 88 -0.57 3.28 26.16
CA LEU A 88 0.89 3.28 26.20
C LEU A 88 1.45 4.69 25.93
N LEU A 89 1.02 5.32 24.84
CA LEU A 89 1.46 6.67 24.48
C LEU A 89 1.07 7.69 25.55
N LYS A 90 -0.11 7.57 26.17
CA LYS A 90 -0.53 8.46 27.27
C LYS A 90 0.35 8.33 28.52
N LYS A 91 0.98 7.17 28.75
CA LYS A 91 1.97 6.99 29.83
C LYS A 91 3.31 7.63 29.49
N PHE A 92 3.73 7.59 28.23
CA PHE A 92 4.98 8.19 27.77
C PHE A 92 4.87 9.70 27.55
N PHE A 93 3.70 10.19 27.15
CA PHE A 93 3.40 11.57 26.81
C PHE A 93 2.21 12.11 27.62
N PRO A 94 2.32 12.19 28.96
CA PRO A 94 1.22 12.68 29.80
C PRO A 94 0.85 14.15 29.53
N GLU A 95 1.78 14.94 29.02
CA GLU A 95 1.60 16.36 28.66
C GLU A 95 0.88 16.60 27.33
N PHE A 96 0.86 15.61 26.42
CA PHE A 96 0.33 15.78 25.06
C PHE A 96 -1.09 15.25 24.91
N LYS A 97 -1.84 15.87 23.99
CA LYS A 97 -3.21 15.51 23.67
C LYS A 97 -3.23 14.43 22.60
N ILE A 98 -3.73 13.26 22.96
CA ILE A 98 -3.73 12.07 22.10
C ILE A 98 -5.17 11.68 21.74
N GLY A 99 -5.49 11.73 20.45
CA GLY A 99 -6.75 11.28 19.88
C GLY A 99 -6.68 9.83 19.37
N ILE A 100 -7.86 9.23 19.18
CA ILE A 100 -8.00 7.88 18.61
C ILE A 100 -9.01 7.89 17.47
N LEU A 101 -8.73 7.09 16.44
CA LEU A 101 -9.62 6.90 15.30
C LEU A 101 -9.62 5.43 14.89
N TYR A 102 -10.79 4.82 14.72
CA TYR A 102 -10.89 3.44 14.24
C TYR A 102 -12.18 3.22 13.44
N GLY A 103 -12.18 2.20 12.59
CA GLY A 103 -13.22 1.98 11.58
C GLY A 103 -14.64 1.90 12.14
N LYS A 104 -14.83 1.29 13.31
CA LYS A 104 -16.13 1.17 14.00
C LYS A 104 -16.72 2.46 14.59
N MET A 105 -16.00 3.58 14.60
CA MET A 105 -16.57 4.86 15.07
C MET A 105 -17.66 5.36 14.11
N SER A 106 -18.62 6.11 14.64
CA SER A 106 -19.61 6.78 13.80
C SER A 106 -18.95 7.88 12.96
N THR A 107 -19.53 8.20 11.80
CA THR A 107 -19.00 9.26 10.92
C THR A 107 -18.83 10.59 11.64
N LYS A 108 -19.81 10.97 12.49
CA LYS A 108 -19.75 12.21 13.28
C LYS A 108 -18.57 12.22 14.25
N GLU A 109 -18.31 11.12 14.94
CA GLU A 109 -17.17 11.04 15.87
C GLU A 109 -15.84 11.14 15.12
N LYS A 110 -15.73 10.51 13.95
CA LYS A 110 -14.53 10.59 13.11
C LYS A 110 -14.29 12.01 12.65
N GLU A 111 -15.31 12.70 12.13
CA GLU A 111 -15.23 14.10 11.70
C GLU A 111 -14.78 15.02 12.84
N ILE A 112 -15.29 14.83 14.06
CA ILE A 112 -14.89 15.60 15.23
C ILE A 112 -13.40 15.39 15.55
N VAL A 113 -12.94 14.14 15.62
CA VAL A 113 -11.54 13.83 15.93
C VAL A 113 -10.60 14.35 14.84
N MET A 114 -10.98 14.18 13.58
CA MET A 114 -10.21 14.67 12.44
C MET A 114 -10.09 16.19 12.46
N ARG A 115 -11.21 16.90 12.70
CA ARG A 115 -11.20 18.35 12.84
C ARG A 115 -10.33 18.81 14.01
N GLN A 116 -10.43 18.15 15.17
CA GLN A 116 -9.57 18.45 16.31
C GLN A 116 -8.08 18.26 15.99
N PHE A 117 -7.75 17.25 15.19
CA PHE A 117 -6.39 17.04 14.73
C PHE A 117 -5.97 18.11 13.72
N GLU A 118 -6.78 18.44 12.72
CA GLU A 118 -6.47 19.51 11.76
C GLU A 118 -6.30 20.90 12.41
N GLU A 119 -7.13 21.22 13.39
CA GLU A 119 -7.08 22.48 14.16
C GLU A 119 -5.99 22.49 15.25
N LYS A 120 -5.10 21.47 15.29
CA LYS A 120 -4.01 21.31 16.29
C LYS A 120 -4.47 21.25 17.75
N PHE A 121 -5.71 20.82 17.99
CA PHE A 121 -6.17 20.47 19.35
C PHE A 121 -5.62 19.13 19.83
N LEU A 122 -5.11 18.30 18.92
CA LEU A 122 -4.49 17.01 19.21
C LEU A 122 -3.06 17.01 18.67
N ASP A 123 -2.10 16.60 19.49
CA ASP A 123 -0.69 16.50 19.11
C ASP A 123 -0.41 15.17 18.42
N ILE A 124 -1.09 14.12 18.87
CA ILE A 124 -0.93 12.75 18.38
C ILE A 124 -2.30 12.18 17.99
N LEU A 125 -2.39 11.55 16.82
CA LEU A 125 -3.56 10.79 16.39
C LEU A 125 -3.19 9.31 16.18
N VAL A 126 -3.87 8.41 16.89
CA VAL A 126 -3.68 6.96 16.77
C VAL A 126 -4.83 6.35 15.95
N ALA A 127 -4.53 5.68 14.83
CA ALA A 127 -5.53 5.18 13.89
C ALA A 127 -5.29 3.74 13.39
N THR A 128 -6.33 2.96 13.08
CA THR A 128 -6.17 1.60 12.50
C THR A 128 -6.23 1.49 10.98
N ASN A 129 -7.00 2.34 10.33
CA ASN A 129 -7.12 2.29 8.88
C ASN A 129 -7.46 3.65 8.31
N VAL A 130 -6.44 4.29 7.78
CA VAL A 130 -6.47 5.65 7.23
C VAL A 130 -6.83 5.61 5.74
N ILE A 131 -6.49 4.50 5.08
CA ILE A 131 -6.52 4.37 3.62
C ILE A 131 -7.96 4.37 3.11
N GLU A 132 -8.83 3.56 3.73
CA GLU A 132 -10.24 3.43 3.34
C GLU A 132 -11.03 4.74 3.54
N GLU A 133 -10.60 5.59 4.48
CA GLU A 133 -11.35 6.79 4.87
C GLU A 133 -10.93 8.05 4.08
N GLY A 134 -10.00 7.93 3.12
CA GLY A 134 -9.61 9.07 2.27
C GLY A 134 -8.91 10.21 3.01
N ILE A 135 -8.55 10.02 4.29
CA ILE A 135 -7.85 10.99 5.13
C ILE A 135 -6.50 11.35 4.50
N ASP A 136 -6.33 12.62 4.15
CA ASP A 136 -5.08 13.21 3.66
C ASP A 136 -4.60 14.21 4.72
N LEU A 137 -3.37 14.05 5.20
CA LEU A 137 -2.82 14.82 6.31
C LEU A 137 -1.57 15.58 5.85
N PRO A 138 -1.73 16.56 4.94
CA PRO A 138 -0.60 17.26 4.31
C PRO A 138 0.32 17.95 5.33
N GLN A 139 -0.24 18.38 6.46
CA GLN A 139 0.46 19.07 7.54
C GLN A 139 1.30 18.14 8.43
N VAL A 140 1.04 16.83 8.41
CA VAL A 140 1.75 15.86 9.25
C VAL A 140 3.10 15.55 8.65
N ASN A 141 4.16 15.71 9.45
CA ASN A 141 5.53 15.42 9.05
C ASN A 141 6.13 14.22 9.78
N VAL A 142 5.44 13.63 10.75
CA VAL A 142 5.91 12.43 11.46
C VAL A 142 4.84 11.34 11.40
N LEU A 143 5.14 10.26 10.69
CA LEU A 143 4.32 9.06 10.59
C LEU A 143 5.01 7.91 11.32
N VAL A 144 4.27 7.21 12.15
CA VAL A 144 4.71 5.97 12.80
C VAL A 144 3.75 4.86 12.41
N ILE A 145 4.27 3.75 11.90
CA ILE A 145 3.48 2.57 11.57
C ILE A 145 3.93 1.45 12.52
N GLN A 146 3.03 1.05 13.42
CA GLN A 146 3.25 -0.09 14.31
C GLN A 146 3.04 -1.40 13.58
N ASN A 147 3.80 -2.42 13.98
CA ASN A 147 3.73 -3.76 13.39
C ASN A 147 3.70 -3.70 11.87
N ALA A 148 4.64 -2.97 11.27
CA ALA A 148 4.68 -2.69 9.83
C ALA A 148 4.65 -3.98 8.97
N GLU A 149 5.11 -5.11 9.51
CA GLU A 149 5.02 -6.44 8.90
C GLU A 149 3.60 -6.91 8.60
N MET A 150 2.60 -6.36 9.30
CA MET A 150 1.18 -6.69 9.13
C MET A 150 0.55 -5.98 7.93
N PHE A 151 1.21 -4.97 7.38
CA PHE A 151 0.70 -4.18 6.26
C PHE A 151 1.17 -4.76 4.92
N GLY A 152 0.30 -4.65 3.92
CA GLY A 152 0.69 -4.88 2.52
C GLY A 152 1.58 -3.76 1.99
N LEU A 153 2.40 -4.07 0.98
CA LEU A 153 3.35 -3.10 0.41
C LEU A 153 2.62 -1.86 -0.16
N ALA A 154 1.52 -2.09 -0.87
CA ALA A 154 0.66 -1.03 -1.38
C ALA A 154 0.05 -0.16 -0.26
N GLN A 155 -0.32 -0.75 0.87
CA GLN A 155 -0.89 -0.02 2.00
C GLN A 155 0.16 0.90 2.63
N LEU A 156 1.37 0.39 2.86
CA LEU A 156 2.49 1.20 3.38
C LEU A 156 2.77 2.39 2.46
N TYR A 157 2.84 2.16 1.14
CA TYR A 157 3.07 3.21 0.17
C TYR A 157 1.97 4.28 0.17
N GLN A 158 0.71 3.87 0.27
CA GLN A 158 -0.42 4.79 0.34
C GLN A 158 -0.42 5.62 1.62
N LEU A 159 -0.06 5.04 2.76
CA LEU A 159 0.06 5.75 4.05
C LEU A 159 1.17 6.80 3.98
N ILE A 160 2.34 6.43 3.46
CA ILE A 160 3.48 7.34 3.30
C ILE A 160 3.14 8.48 2.33
N GLY A 161 2.39 8.19 1.26
CA GLY A 161 1.96 9.20 0.28
C GLY A 161 0.97 10.26 0.79
N ARG A 162 0.42 10.08 2.00
CA ARG A 162 -0.60 10.97 2.61
C ARG A 162 -0.02 11.98 3.61
N ILE A 163 1.29 11.96 3.82
CA ILE A 163 2.00 12.88 4.73
C ILE A 163 3.05 13.72 3.99
N GLY A 164 3.68 14.67 4.70
CA GLY A 164 4.89 15.37 4.26
C GLY A 164 4.68 16.31 3.09
N ARG A 165 3.54 17.02 3.06
CA ARG A 165 3.22 18.01 2.01
C ARG A 165 3.32 19.46 2.50
N SER A 166 3.76 19.66 3.73
CA SER A 166 3.95 20.98 4.36
C SER A 166 5.21 21.71 3.88
N GLY A 167 6.04 21.08 3.03
CA GLY A 167 7.34 21.60 2.59
C GLY A 167 8.48 21.39 3.60
N LYS A 168 8.19 20.87 4.80
CA LYS A 168 9.18 20.44 5.78
C LYS A 168 9.66 19.02 5.50
N LYS A 169 10.84 18.68 6.02
CA LYS A 169 11.34 17.30 6.02
C LYS A 169 10.40 16.42 6.84
N ALA A 170 9.98 15.30 6.26
CA ALA A 170 9.09 14.36 6.91
C ALA A 170 9.81 13.06 7.27
N PHE A 171 9.31 12.37 8.28
CA PHE A 171 9.87 11.15 8.83
C PHE A 171 8.79 10.07 8.88
N CYS A 172 9.15 8.86 8.45
CA CYS A 172 8.30 7.69 8.57
C CYS A 172 9.06 6.60 9.33
N PHE A 173 8.53 6.18 10.48
CA PHE A 173 9.07 5.11 11.29
C PHE A 173 8.22 3.84 11.12
N LEU A 174 8.84 2.78 10.63
CA LEU A 174 8.24 1.47 10.45
C LEU A 174 8.69 0.57 11.61
N ILE A 175 7.88 0.49 12.66
CA ILE A 175 8.18 -0.35 13.83
C ILE A 175 7.80 -1.79 13.48
N SER A 176 8.75 -2.72 13.61
CA SER A 176 8.52 -4.13 13.29
C SER A 176 9.02 -5.05 14.40
N HIS A 177 8.15 -5.94 14.89
CA HIS A 177 8.45 -6.81 16.04
C HIS A 177 8.77 -8.23 15.62
N LEU A 178 8.12 -8.73 14.57
CA LEU A 178 8.24 -10.13 14.11
C LEU A 178 8.37 -10.21 12.58
N PRO A 179 9.44 -9.69 11.97
CA PRO A 179 9.59 -9.75 10.53
C PRO A 179 9.80 -11.20 10.05
N THR A 180 8.86 -11.69 9.27
CA THR A 180 9.06 -12.86 8.39
C THR A 180 9.98 -12.50 7.22
N LYS A 181 10.57 -13.50 6.55
CA LYS A 181 11.35 -13.27 5.33
C LYS A 181 10.57 -12.49 4.26
N LYS A 182 9.29 -12.82 4.08
CA LYS A 182 8.40 -12.11 3.13
C LYS A 182 8.14 -10.67 3.55
N SER A 183 7.88 -10.41 4.84
CA SER A 183 7.63 -9.05 5.30
C SER A 183 8.90 -8.18 5.25
N ALA A 184 10.07 -8.75 5.54
CA ALA A 184 11.35 -8.06 5.38
C ALA A 184 11.58 -7.68 3.91
N GLN A 185 11.37 -8.61 2.97
CA GLN A 185 11.46 -8.34 1.53
C GLN A 185 10.51 -7.21 1.07
N ARG A 186 9.28 -7.15 1.61
CA ARG A 186 8.35 -6.06 1.31
C ARG A 186 8.84 -4.71 1.83
N ILE A 187 9.33 -4.66 3.06
CA ILE A 187 9.86 -3.42 3.65
C ILE A 187 11.11 -2.97 2.87
N GLU A 188 11.99 -3.88 2.49
CA GLU A 188 13.15 -3.58 1.64
C GLU A 188 12.73 -3.09 0.24
N ALA A 189 11.71 -3.71 -0.35
CA ALA A 189 11.12 -3.24 -1.61
C ALA A 189 10.57 -1.81 -1.47
N LEU A 190 9.95 -1.46 -0.33
CA LEU A 190 9.48 -0.10 -0.06
C LEU A 190 10.62 0.92 0.02
N LEU A 191 11.72 0.57 0.69
CA LEU A 191 12.88 1.45 0.86
C LEU A 191 13.67 1.65 -0.43
N SER A 192 13.76 0.62 -1.27
CA SER A 192 14.55 0.63 -2.50
C SER A 192 13.81 1.21 -3.71
N SER A 193 12.48 1.31 -3.67
CA SER A 193 11.69 1.73 -4.83
C SER A 193 11.56 3.24 -4.92
N ASN A 194 11.83 3.78 -6.10
CA ASN A 194 11.81 5.23 -6.33
C ASN A 194 10.45 5.75 -6.77
N ASN A 195 9.54 4.86 -7.19
CA ASN A 195 8.21 5.23 -7.67
C ASN A 195 7.19 4.11 -7.46
N ALA A 196 5.92 4.47 -7.61
CA ALA A 196 4.77 3.59 -7.43
C ALA A 196 4.79 2.35 -8.35
N PHE A 197 5.35 2.47 -9.56
CA PHE A 197 5.37 1.39 -10.55
C PHE A 197 6.41 0.33 -10.20
N GLU A 198 7.63 0.74 -9.87
CA GLU A 198 8.69 -0.16 -9.41
C GLU A 198 8.23 -0.94 -8.18
N LEU A 199 7.53 -0.26 -7.27
CA LEU A 199 6.96 -0.88 -6.09
C LEU A 199 5.89 -1.94 -6.44
N ALA A 200 5.02 -1.64 -7.41
CA ALA A 200 3.98 -2.57 -7.83
C ALA A 200 4.56 -3.83 -8.50
N GLU A 201 5.60 -3.70 -9.32
CA GLU A 201 6.30 -4.87 -9.90
C GLU A 201 6.91 -5.75 -8.80
N LYS A 202 7.61 -5.15 -7.82
CA LYS A 202 8.14 -5.89 -6.67
C LYS A 202 7.04 -6.53 -5.83
N ASP A 203 5.88 -5.88 -5.63
CA ASP A 203 4.73 -6.48 -4.93
C ASP A 203 4.20 -7.71 -5.66
N LEU A 204 4.13 -7.66 -7.01
CA LEU A 204 3.73 -8.80 -7.85
C LEU A 204 4.73 -9.96 -7.75
N GLU A 205 6.03 -9.67 -7.76
CA GLU A 205 7.07 -10.69 -7.59
C GLU A 205 7.00 -11.37 -6.22
N ILE A 206 6.79 -10.59 -5.15
CA ILE A 206 6.75 -11.10 -3.76
C ILE A 206 5.49 -11.93 -3.50
N ARG A 207 4.33 -11.49 -4.01
CA ARG A 207 3.05 -12.22 -3.85
C ARG A 207 2.93 -13.39 -4.81
N GLY A 208 3.54 -13.28 -5.98
CA GLY A 208 3.30 -14.17 -7.10
C GLY A 208 2.00 -13.84 -7.84
N PRO A 209 1.90 -14.19 -9.13
CA PRO A 209 0.76 -13.80 -9.97
C PRO A 209 -0.58 -14.48 -9.61
N GLY A 210 -0.57 -15.54 -8.80
CA GLY A 210 -1.77 -16.31 -8.44
C GLY A 210 -2.71 -15.61 -7.45
N ASP A 211 -2.18 -14.81 -6.52
CA ASP A 211 -2.97 -14.15 -5.47
C ASP A 211 -3.83 -12.98 -5.98
N LEU A 212 -3.37 -12.27 -7.02
CA LEU A 212 -4.08 -11.10 -7.56
C LEU A 212 -5.23 -11.44 -8.51
N LEU A 213 -5.21 -12.65 -9.08
CA LEU A 213 -6.23 -13.14 -10.02
C LEU A 213 -7.41 -13.82 -9.33
N GLY A 214 -7.36 -13.99 -7.99
CA GLY A 214 -8.38 -14.67 -7.22
C GLY A 214 -8.46 -16.15 -7.57
N GLU A 215 -7.82 -16.99 -6.76
CA GLU A 215 -7.79 -18.46 -6.90
C GLU A 215 -9.17 -19.16 -6.96
N LYS A 216 -10.28 -18.42 -6.86
CA LYS A 216 -11.64 -18.97 -6.98
C LYS A 216 -12.31 -18.82 -8.35
N GLN A 217 -11.81 -17.99 -9.27
CA GLN A 217 -12.56 -17.72 -10.52
C GLN A 217 -11.81 -17.82 -11.85
N THR A 218 -10.48 -17.86 -11.87
CA THR A 218 -9.76 -18.01 -13.16
C THR A 218 -8.95 -19.29 -13.18
N GLY A 219 -9.31 -20.20 -14.09
CA GLY A 219 -8.51 -21.37 -14.41
C GLY A 219 -7.06 -20.97 -14.65
N LYS A 220 -6.14 -21.68 -13.97
CA LYS A 220 -4.68 -21.51 -14.02
C LYS A 220 -4.23 -21.03 -15.41
N LEU A 221 -3.68 -19.82 -15.49
CA LEU A 221 -2.91 -19.36 -16.64
C LEU A 221 -1.62 -20.20 -16.71
N ASP A 222 -1.72 -21.39 -17.27
CA ASP A 222 -0.64 -22.37 -17.34
C ASP A 222 0.30 -22.01 -18.52
N LEU A 223 1.05 -20.92 -18.35
CA LEU A 223 2.04 -20.47 -19.31
C LEU A 223 3.25 -21.41 -19.24
N LYS A 224 3.49 -22.16 -20.32
CA LYS A 224 4.59 -23.15 -20.40
C LYS A 224 5.96 -22.56 -20.75
N VAL A 225 5.98 -21.39 -21.39
CA VAL A 225 7.18 -20.81 -22.03
C VAL A 225 7.49 -19.40 -21.52
N ALA A 226 6.52 -18.72 -20.92
CA ALA A 226 6.65 -17.33 -20.48
C ALA A 226 6.14 -17.16 -19.06
N LYS A 227 6.62 -16.14 -18.37
CA LYS A 227 6.06 -15.68 -17.10
C LYS A 227 5.19 -14.45 -17.37
N LEU A 228 4.17 -14.24 -16.55
CA LEU A 228 3.33 -13.03 -16.58
C LEU A 228 4.12 -11.74 -16.31
N THR A 229 5.37 -11.87 -15.84
CA THR A 229 6.29 -10.76 -15.59
C THR A 229 7.20 -10.44 -16.78
N ASP A 230 7.16 -11.20 -17.88
CA ASP A 230 8.03 -10.98 -19.05
C ASP A 230 7.45 -9.90 -20.00
N LEU A 231 7.79 -8.64 -19.72
CA LEU A 231 7.30 -7.49 -20.50
C LEU A 231 7.64 -7.57 -21.98
N GLY A 232 8.85 -8.01 -22.32
CA GLY A 232 9.30 -8.06 -23.71
C GLY A 232 8.47 -9.04 -24.52
N LEU A 233 8.21 -10.23 -23.97
CA LEU A 233 7.36 -11.22 -24.63
C LEU A 233 5.89 -10.78 -24.71
N ILE A 234 5.37 -10.09 -23.68
CA ILE A 234 3.99 -9.59 -23.69
C ILE A 234 3.80 -8.50 -24.75
N GLU A 235 4.73 -7.52 -24.82
CA GLU A 235 4.67 -6.44 -25.81
C GLU A 235 4.79 -7.00 -27.24
N LEU A 236 5.74 -7.91 -27.48
CA LEU A 236 5.94 -8.58 -28.77
C LEU A 236 4.70 -9.42 -29.17
N ALA A 237 4.12 -10.17 -28.25
CA ALA A 237 2.91 -10.95 -28.51
C ALA A 237 1.73 -10.04 -28.88
N ARG A 238 1.61 -8.87 -28.25
CA ARG A 238 0.55 -7.89 -28.53
C ARG A 238 0.72 -7.25 -29.90
N GLU A 239 1.94 -6.86 -30.28
CA GLU A 239 2.24 -6.30 -31.59
C GLU A 239 1.91 -7.30 -32.70
N ASN A 240 2.40 -8.53 -32.57
CA ASN A 240 2.08 -9.62 -33.50
C ASN A 240 0.57 -9.89 -33.59
N ALA A 241 -0.14 -9.87 -32.45
CA ALA A 241 -1.59 -10.06 -32.47
C ALA A 241 -2.32 -8.94 -33.23
N LYS A 242 -1.87 -7.67 -33.08
CA LYS A 242 -2.43 -6.53 -33.83
C LYS A 242 -2.16 -6.66 -35.33
N GLU A 243 -0.97 -7.09 -35.73
CA GLU A 243 -0.62 -7.32 -37.13
C GLU A 243 -1.46 -8.45 -37.74
N ILE A 244 -1.56 -9.59 -37.06
CA ILE A 244 -2.39 -10.72 -37.50
C ILE A 244 -3.85 -10.30 -37.66
N LEU A 245 -4.42 -9.53 -36.73
CA LEU A 245 -5.80 -9.07 -36.81
C LEU A 245 -6.03 -8.01 -37.88
N LYS A 246 -5.01 -7.23 -38.26
CA LYS A 246 -5.09 -6.32 -39.41
C LYS A 246 -5.16 -7.09 -40.73
N GLU A 247 -4.36 -8.14 -40.89
CA GLU A 247 -4.30 -8.93 -42.11
C GLU A 247 -5.44 -9.96 -42.24
N ASP A 248 -5.84 -10.57 -41.12
CA ASP A 248 -6.87 -11.59 -41.06
C ASP A 248 -7.76 -11.41 -39.81
N PRO A 249 -8.71 -10.46 -39.84
CA PRO A 249 -9.59 -10.16 -38.72
C PRO A 249 -10.39 -11.36 -38.21
N ASN A 250 -10.62 -12.34 -39.08
CA ASN A 250 -11.42 -13.54 -38.77
C ASN A 250 -10.55 -14.76 -38.42
N LEU A 251 -9.22 -14.62 -38.39
CA LEU A 251 -8.26 -15.67 -38.09
C LEU A 251 -8.49 -16.95 -38.91
N ARG A 252 -8.84 -16.80 -40.19
CA ARG A 252 -9.08 -17.91 -41.13
C ARG A 252 -7.81 -18.70 -41.42
N LYS A 253 -6.65 -18.03 -41.48
CA LYS A 253 -5.32 -18.63 -41.66
C LYS A 253 -4.80 -19.28 -40.37
N TYR A 254 -5.27 -18.82 -39.21
CA TYR A 254 -4.80 -19.24 -37.89
C TYR A 254 -5.87 -20.02 -37.12
N LEU A 255 -6.33 -21.14 -37.69
CA LEU A 255 -7.44 -21.96 -37.16
C LEU A 255 -7.24 -22.39 -35.69
N LYS A 256 -6.03 -22.84 -35.31
CA LYS A 256 -5.70 -23.23 -33.93
C LYS A 256 -5.79 -22.05 -32.94
N LEU A 257 -5.46 -20.84 -33.40
CA LEU A 257 -5.55 -19.63 -32.57
C LEU A 257 -7.02 -19.24 -32.38
N ARG A 258 -7.82 -19.32 -33.45
CA ARG A 258 -9.27 -19.10 -33.43
C ARG A 258 -9.99 -20.06 -32.48
N GLU A 259 -9.67 -21.36 -32.53
CA GLU A 259 -10.25 -22.36 -31.63
C GLU A 259 -9.91 -22.09 -30.16
N ASN A 260 -8.66 -21.73 -29.87
CA ASN A 260 -8.23 -21.38 -28.51
C ASN A 260 -8.90 -20.10 -28.00
N LEU A 261 -9.08 -19.09 -28.86
CA LEU A 261 -9.81 -17.86 -28.51
C LEU A 261 -11.27 -18.14 -28.17
N VAL A 262 -11.97 -18.98 -28.95
CA VAL A 262 -13.36 -19.37 -28.67
C VAL A 262 -13.46 -20.14 -27.36
N ARG A 263 -12.50 -21.03 -27.06
CA ARG A 263 -12.45 -21.76 -25.78
C ARG A 263 -12.24 -20.82 -24.59
N LYS A 264 -11.35 -19.83 -24.70
CA LYS A 264 -11.06 -18.88 -23.62
C LYS A 264 -12.14 -17.81 -23.43
N ARG A 265 -12.82 -17.34 -24.49
CA ARG A 265 -13.91 -16.34 -24.39
C ARG A 265 -15.05 -16.76 -23.45
N LYS A 266 -15.33 -18.08 -23.35
CA LYS A 266 -16.33 -18.63 -22.42
C LYS A 266 -15.94 -18.56 -20.94
N ILE A 267 -14.68 -18.29 -20.63
CA ILE A 267 -14.13 -18.38 -19.26
C ILE A 267 -14.00 -16.99 -18.62
N TYR A 268 -13.89 -15.92 -19.40
CA TYR A 268 -13.57 -14.57 -18.91
C TYR A 268 -14.75 -13.56 -18.97
N PHE A 269 -15.89 -13.94 -19.56
CA PHE A 269 -17.09 -13.08 -19.67
C PHE A 269 -18.34 -13.77 -19.10
N VAL A 270 -18.29 -14.13 -17.82
CA VAL A 270 -19.45 -14.44 -16.97
C VAL A 270 -19.36 -13.57 -15.72
#